data_AF-A0A850CHP1-F1
#
_entry.id   AF-A0A850CHP1-F1
#
_cell.length_a   1.000
_cell.length_b   1.000
_cell.length_c   1.000
_cell.angle_alpha   90.00
_cell.angle_beta   90.00
_cell.angle_gamma   90.00
#
_symmetry.space_group_name_H-M   'P 1'
#
loop_
_entity.id
_entity.type
_entity.pdbx_description
1 polymer ?
#
loop_
_entity_poly.entity_id
_entity_poly.type
_entity_poly.pdbx_seq_one_letter_code
_entity_poly.pdbx_strand_id
1 'polypeptide(L)'
;MSTVPRDELGGGPGSHGASYAGPYEGARESSHEGAYGRAHESSHDKAEHASIGELVSDISQGLSTLMRQEVELAKAEVRDSAKRAGKAAGQFGAAALAGWMTLLFLSVAVWEFLSSALDSRGWAAVIVMVVWGIVAAVLAAAGRKNSKQIQGLPRTTETAKRVPDALKGNEETS
;
A
#
# COMPACT_ATOMS: atom_id res chain seq x y z
N MET A 1 28.98 60.42 25.36
CA MET A 1 29.25 59.42 26.41
C MET A 1 28.71 58.09 25.89
N SER A 2 29.45 57.41 25.00
CA SER A 2 30.31 56.24 25.27
C SER A 2 29.55 55.10 25.97
N THR A 3 29.48 53.86 25.50
CA THR A 3 30.19 53.13 24.43
C THR A 3 29.45 51.79 24.18
N VAL A 4 29.51 51.30 22.94
CA VAL A 4 29.16 49.92 22.53
C VAL A 4 30.29 48.95 22.97
N PRO A 5 29.98 47.68 23.27
CA PRO A 5 30.58 46.59 22.48
C PRO A 5 29.54 45.63 21.87
N ARG A 6 29.84 45.21 20.64
CA ARG A 6 29.10 44.27 19.78
C ARG A 6 30.10 43.18 19.39
N ASP A 7 29.98 42.05 20.06
CA ASP A 7 30.70 40.81 19.79
C ASP A 7 29.61 39.74 20.09
N GLU A 8 29.17 38.84 19.21
CA GLU A 8 29.84 37.98 18.23
C GLU A 8 28.85 37.68 17.08
N LEU A 9 29.19 37.90 15.80
CA LEU A 9 29.90 36.99 14.89
C LEU A 9 29.18 35.65 14.65
N GLY A 10 28.45 35.60 13.53
CA GLY A 10 27.89 34.37 12.96
C GLY A 10 27.21 34.59 11.62
N GLY A 11 27.80 35.43 10.76
CA GLY A 11 27.35 35.63 9.39
C GLY A 11 27.93 34.59 8.44
N GLY A 12 27.10 34.09 7.52
CA GLY A 12 27.59 33.42 6.32
C GLY A 12 26.52 32.77 5.45
N PRO A 13 25.93 33.49 4.47
CA PRO A 13 25.40 32.88 3.25
C PRO A 13 26.53 32.73 2.24
N GLY A 14 27.13 31.55 2.17
CA GLY A 14 28.20 31.22 1.24
C GLY A 14 27.68 30.84 -0.14
N SER A 15 27.26 31.82 -0.94
CA SER A 15 27.21 31.69 -2.39
C SER A 15 28.62 31.89 -2.96
N HIS A 16 29.25 30.83 -3.47
CA HIS A 16 30.44 30.95 -4.31
C HIS A 16 30.23 30.16 -5.59
N GLY A 17 29.90 30.91 -6.64
CA GLY A 17 30.31 30.52 -7.98
C GLY A 17 31.82 30.66 -8.07
N ALA A 18 32.47 29.62 -8.56
CA ALA A 18 33.85 29.68 -9.00
C ALA A 18 33.90 29.11 -10.41
N SER A 19 33.88 30.05 -11.35
CA SER A 19 34.42 29.85 -12.70
C SER A 19 35.89 29.49 -12.57
N TYR A 20 36.26 28.26 -12.92
CA TYR A 20 37.64 27.86 -13.16
C TYR A 20 37.84 27.64 -14.65
N ALA A 21 38.30 28.69 -15.32
CA ALA A 21 38.96 28.62 -16.61
C ALA A 21 40.47 28.74 -16.35
N GLY A 22 41.25 27.73 -16.74
CA GLY A 22 42.70 27.68 -16.58
C GLY A 22 43.29 26.33 -17.00
N PRO A 23 44.57 26.27 -17.38
CA PRO A 23 45.00 25.74 -18.68
C PRO A 23 45.55 24.32 -18.60
N TYR A 24 45.08 23.44 -19.48
CA TYR A 24 45.71 22.13 -19.73
C TYR A 24 45.95 21.93 -21.23
N GLU A 25 46.88 22.72 -21.75
CA GLU A 25 47.71 22.26 -22.86
C GLU A 25 48.78 21.35 -22.26
N GLY A 26 48.74 20.06 -22.59
CA GLY A 26 49.65 19.09 -22.00
C GLY A 26 49.21 17.65 -22.22
N ALA A 27 49.35 17.19 -23.47
CA ALA A 27 49.21 15.81 -23.87
C ALA A 27 49.91 14.84 -22.91
N ARG A 28 49.11 14.00 -22.23
CA ARG A 28 49.45 12.62 -21.89
C ARG A 28 48.18 11.79 -21.97
N GLU A 29 47.95 11.34 -23.18
CA GLU A 29 47.17 10.18 -23.57
C GLU A 29 47.71 8.96 -22.81
N SER A 30 47.26 8.78 -21.56
CA SER A 30 47.46 7.53 -20.82
C SER A 30 46.27 6.64 -21.11
N SER A 31 46.47 5.82 -22.14
CA SER A 31 45.70 4.68 -22.59
C SER A 31 44.87 3.99 -21.50
N HIS A 32 43.62 4.41 -21.37
CA HIS A 32 42.52 3.55 -20.91
C HIS A 32 41.65 3.13 -22.11
N GLU A 33 42.26 3.00 -23.28
CA GLU A 33 41.71 2.29 -24.44
C GLU A 33 42.13 0.83 -24.32
N GLY A 34 41.21 -0.06 -23.96
CA GLY A 34 41.50 -1.50 -24.03
C GLY A 34 40.63 -2.40 -23.17
N ALA A 35 39.94 -1.86 -22.17
CA ALA A 35 39.05 -2.66 -21.32
C ALA A 35 37.59 -2.67 -21.81
N TYR A 36 37.14 -1.61 -22.49
CA TYR A 36 35.75 -1.46 -22.94
C TYR A 36 35.48 -2.01 -24.36
N GLY A 37 36.52 -2.18 -25.19
CA GLY A 37 36.38 -2.71 -26.56
C GLY A 37 36.38 -4.24 -26.65
N ARG A 38 37.09 -4.93 -25.74
CA ARG A 38 37.27 -6.39 -25.84
C ARG A 38 36.04 -7.21 -25.47
N ALA A 39 35.17 -6.69 -24.60
CA ALA A 39 33.96 -7.39 -24.17
C ALA A 39 32.88 -7.41 -25.27
N HIS A 40 32.76 -6.34 -26.06
CA HIS A 40 31.75 -6.20 -27.10
C HIS A 40 32.10 -6.90 -28.42
N GLU A 41 33.39 -7.01 -28.76
CA GLU A 41 33.86 -7.71 -29.97
C GLU A 41 33.63 -9.22 -29.86
N SER A 42 33.84 -9.81 -28.67
CA SER A 42 33.67 -11.24 -28.43
C SER A 42 32.22 -11.76 -28.51
N SER A 43 31.22 -10.88 -28.28
CA SER A 43 29.80 -11.26 -28.33
C SER A 43 29.24 -11.25 -29.75
N HIS A 44 29.81 -10.41 -30.63
CA HIS A 44 29.43 -10.36 -32.05
C HIS A 44 29.96 -11.58 -32.82
N ASP A 45 31.21 -11.99 -32.57
CA ASP A 45 31.78 -13.21 -33.14
C ASP A 45 31.09 -14.50 -32.64
N LYS A 46 30.64 -14.51 -31.38
CA LYS A 46 29.89 -15.64 -30.82
C LYS A 46 28.52 -15.80 -31.45
N ALA A 47 27.86 -14.69 -31.79
CA ALA A 47 26.55 -14.70 -32.42
C ALA A 47 26.61 -15.15 -33.90
N GLU A 48 27.69 -14.81 -34.62
CA GLU A 48 27.91 -15.28 -36.00
C GLU A 48 28.27 -16.77 -36.10
N HIS A 49 28.79 -17.37 -35.03
CA HIS A 49 29.10 -18.80 -34.94
C HIS A 49 28.12 -19.61 -34.06
N ALA A 50 27.13 -18.98 -33.43
CA ALA A 50 26.15 -19.66 -32.58
C ALA A 50 25.21 -20.52 -33.43
N SER A 51 25.04 -21.78 -33.02
CA SER A 51 24.04 -22.63 -33.64
C SER A 51 22.62 -22.10 -33.34
N ILE A 52 21.66 -22.37 -34.22
CA ILE A 52 20.24 -22.01 -33.99
C ILE A 52 19.72 -22.57 -32.65
N GLY A 53 20.24 -23.72 -32.20
CA GLY A 53 19.88 -24.29 -30.90
C GLY A 53 20.35 -23.44 -29.71
N GLU A 54 21.48 -22.75 -29.84
CA GLU A 54 22.06 -21.91 -28.79
C GLU A 54 21.31 -20.57 -28.68
N LEU A 55 20.94 -19.98 -29.82
CA LEU A 55 20.09 -18.78 -29.88
C LEU A 55 18.70 -19.02 -29.28
N VAL A 56 18.07 -20.18 -29.57
CA VAL A 56 16.77 -20.54 -29.00
C VAL A 56 16.87 -20.80 -27.49
N SER A 57 17.97 -21.40 -27.04
CA SER A 57 18.25 -21.58 -25.60
C SER A 57 18.36 -20.23 -24.87
N ASP A 58 19.09 -19.27 -25.43
CA ASP A 58 19.29 -17.95 -24.83
C ASP A 58 17.98 -17.14 -24.75
N ILE A 59 17.17 -17.17 -25.82
CA ILE A 59 15.85 -16.53 -25.82
C ILE A 59 14.93 -17.18 -24.78
N SER A 60 14.94 -18.52 -24.67
CA SER A 60 14.15 -19.26 -23.68
C SER A 60 14.55 -18.92 -22.25
N GLN A 61 15.85 -18.76 -21.99
CA GLN A 61 16.36 -18.32 -20.70
C GLN A 61 15.98 -16.86 -20.39
N GLY A 62 16.04 -15.97 -21.39
CA GLY A 62 15.58 -14.58 -21.26
C GLY A 62 14.11 -14.48 -20.91
N LEU A 63 13.24 -15.22 -21.61
CA LEU A 63 11.81 -15.28 -21.32
C LEU A 63 11.54 -15.88 -19.93
N SER A 64 12.25 -16.95 -19.56
CA SER A 64 12.16 -17.55 -18.22
C SER A 64 12.54 -16.54 -17.12
N THR A 65 13.50 -15.65 -17.42
CA THR A 65 13.94 -14.60 -16.49
C THR A 65 12.88 -13.52 -16.35
N LEU A 66 12.28 -13.04 -17.44
CA LEU A 66 11.18 -12.07 -17.41
C LEU A 66 9.95 -12.61 -16.67
N MET A 67 9.54 -13.84 -16.97
CA MET A 67 8.41 -14.49 -16.27
C MET A 67 8.66 -14.56 -14.77
N ARG A 68 9.88 -14.90 -14.34
CA ARG A 68 10.23 -14.90 -12.92
C ARG A 68 10.22 -13.50 -12.32
N GLN A 69 10.63 -12.48 -13.07
CA GLN A 69 10.58 -11.08 -12.63
C GLN A 69 9.15 -10.57 -12.48
N GLU A 70 8.25 -10.86 -13.43
CA GLU A 70 6.83 -10.51 -13.33
C GLU A 70 6.17 -11.17 -12.13
N VAL A 71 6.48 -12.45 -11.88
CA VAL A 71 5.99 -13.17 -10.68
C VAL A 71 6.51 -12.52 -9.40
N GLU A 72 7.80 -12.18 -9.33
CA GLU A 72 8.37 -11.52 -8.14
C GLU A 72 7.81 -10.10 -7.95
N LEU A 73 7.53 -9.37 -9.04
CA LEU A 73 6.87 -8.07 -8.99
C LEU A 73 5.43 -8.19 -8.50
N ALA A 74 4.63 -9.09 -9.09
CA ALA A 74 3.25 -9.34 -8.67
C ALA A 74 3.20 -9.77 -7.20
N LYS A 75 4.13 -10.60 -6.77
CA LYS A 75 4.28 -11.00 -5.36
C LYS A 75 4.64 -9.81 -4.47
N ALA A 76 5.49 -8.90 -4.91
CA ALA A 76 5.81 -7.67 -4.17
C ALA A 76 4.58 -6.76 -4.06
N GLU A 77 3.82 -6.58 -5.13
CA GLU A 77 2.61 -5.76 -5.16
C GLU A 77 1.50 -6.35 -4.27
N VAL A 78 1.30 -7.67 -4.32
CA VAL A 78 0.37 -8.38 -3.42
C VAL A 78 0.80 -8.22 -1.97
N ARG A 79 2.10 -8.35 -1.67
CA ARG A 79 2.62 -8.15 -0.31
C ARG A 79 2.41 -6.72 0.18
N ASP A 80 2.65 -5.72 -0.66
CA ASP A 80 2.46 -4.33 -0.27
C ASP A 80 0.97 -3.99 -0.08
N SER A 81 0.12 -4.50 -0.99
CA SER A 81 -1.33 -4.44 -0.87
C SER A 81 -1.82 -5.09 0.43
N ALA A 82 -1.32 -6.28 0.76
CA ALA A 82 -1.65 -6.98 1.99
C ALA A 82 -1.20 -6.21 3.25
N LYS A 83 -0.01 -5.59 3.23
CA LYS A 83 0.47 -4.75 4.34
C LYS A 83 -0.42 -3.52 4.53
N ARG A 84 -0.76 -2.82 3.45
CA ARG A 84 -1.64 -1.64 3.49
C ARG A 84 -3.04 -2.01 3.98
N ALA A 85 -3.62 -3.08 3.44
CA ALA A 85 -4.91 -3.61 3.88
C ALA A 85 -4.88 -4.05 5.35
N GLY A 86 -3.82 -4.75 5.78
CA GLY A 86 -3.63 -5.18 7.16
C GLY A 86 -3.50 -4.00 8.13
N LYS A 87 -2.75 -2.95 7.75
CA LYS A 87 -2.66 -1.72 8.53
C LYS A 87 -4.02 -1.03 8.65
N ALA A 88 -4.74 -0.88 7.54
CA ALA A 88 -6.07 -0.29 7.53
C ALA A 88 -7.05 -1.10 8.42
N ALA A 89 -7.07 -2.42 8.27
CA ALA A 89 -7.87 -3.31 9.10
C ALA A 89 -7.53 -3.18 10.59
N GLY A 90 -6.23 -3.11 10.93
CA GLY A 90 -5.77 -2.88 12.30
C GLY A 90 -6.23 -1.52 12.86
N GLN A 91 -6.14 -0.46 12.06
CA GLN A 91 -6.60 0.88 12.45
C GLN A 91 -8.11 0.93 12.67
N PHE A 92 -8.90 0.35 11.76
CA PHE A 92 -10.36 0.28 11.92
C PHE A 92 -10.77 -0.61 13.09
N GLY A 93 -10.06 -1.73 13.33
CA GLY A 93 -10.27 -2.57 14.51
C GLY A 93 -10.00 -1.82 15.82
N ALA A 94 -8.88 -1.11 15.89
CA ALA A 94 -8.54 -0.29 17.06
C ALA A 94 -9.56 0.86 17.26
N ALA A 95 -9.96 1.54 16.18
CA ALA A 95 -10.97 2.59 16.24
C ALA A 95 -12.33 2.06 16.70
N ALA A 96 -12.75 0.88 16.24
CA ALA A 96 -13.98 0.24 16.68
C ALA A 96 -13.94 -0.10 18.18
N LEU A 97 -12.83 -0.66 18.67
CA LEU A 97 -12.66 -0.96 20.09
C LEU A 97 -12.62 0.31 20.94
N ALA A 98 -11.87 1.33 20.51
CA ALA A 98 -11.80 2.62 21.19
C ALA A 98 -13.17 3.28 21.25
N GLY A 99 -13.91 3.32 20.14
CA GLY A 99 -15.28 3.84 20.09
C GLY A 99 -16.23 3.08 21.01
N TRP A 100 -16.13 1.75 21.06
CA TRP A 100 -16.91 0.93 21.99
C TRP A 100 -16.59 1.25 23.47
N MET A 101 -15.32 1.38 23.82
CA MET A 101 -14.89 1.78 25.17
C MET A 101 -15.38 3.19 25.52
N THR A 102 -15.28 4.15 24.59
CA THR A 102 -15.81 5.50 24.79
C THR A 102 -17.31 5.47 25.07
N LEU A 103 -18.09 4.73 24.30
CA LEU A 103 -19.54 4.61 24.51
C LEU A 103 -19.90 3.97 25.86
N LEU A 104 -19.12 2.98 26.29
CA LEU A 104 -19.28 2.35 27.60
C LEU A 104 -19.02 3.34 28.74
N PHE A 105 -17.88 4.03 28.74
CA PHE A 105 -17.56 5.01 29.77
C PHE A 105 -18.50 6.21 29.75
N LEU A 106 -18.90 6.67 28.56
CA LEU A 106 -19.90 7.72 28.41
C LEU A 106 -21.23 7.30 29.04
N SER A 107 -21.65 6.05 28.86
CA SER A 107 -22.89 5.53 29.46
C SER A 107 -22.83 5.53 30.98
N VAL A 108 -21.70 5.11 31.56
CA VAL A 108 -21.49 5.14 33.01
C VAL A 108 -21.47 6.59 33.53
N ALA A 109 -20.78 7.49 32.83
CA ALA A 109 -20.72 8.91 33.20
C ALA A 109 -22.10 9.57 33.18
N VAL A 110 -22.90 9.32 32.13
CA VAL A 110 -24.28 9.82 32.02
C VAL A 110 -25.16 9.21 33.10
N TRP A 111 -25.04 7.91 33.38
CA TRP A 111 -25.78 7.26 34.46
C TRP A 111 -25.49 7.93 35.79
N GLU A 112 -24.22 8.09 36.17
CA GLU A 112 -23.83 8.66 37.46
C GLU A 112 -24.23 10.12 37.58
N PHE A 113 -24.03 10.91 36.51
CA PHE A 113 -24.51 12.30 36.45
C PHE A 113 -26.02 12.39 36.67
N LEU A 114 -26.80 11.56 35.97
CA LEU A 114 -28.26 11.57 36.06
C LEU A 114 -28.76 11.00 37.40
N SER A 115 -28.04 10.05 37.98
CA SER A 115 -28.33 9.52 39.30
C SER A 115 -28.24 10.60 40.38
N SER A 116 -27.21 11.46 40.29
CA SER A 116 -27.07 12.61 41.19
C SER A 116 -28.10 13.70 40.91
N ALA A 117 -28.49 13.92 39.65
CA ALA A 117 -29.46 14.96 39.31
C ALA A 117 -30.91 14.59 39.68
N LEU A 118 -31.22 13.30 39.71
CA LEU A 118 -32.57 12.77 40.01
C LEU A 118 -32.71 12.23 41.44
N ASP A 119 -31.63 12.25 42.24
CA ASP A 119 -31.52 11.58 43.54
C ASP A 119 -31.98 10.09 43.49
N SER A 120 -31.85 9.45 42.33
CA SER A 120 -32.33 8.08 42.10
C SER A 120 -31.54 7.37 41.01
N ARG A 121 -30.79 6.34 41.41
CA ARG A 121 -30.02 5.49 40.48
C ARG A 121 -30.92 4.64 39.57
N GLY A 122 -32.09 4.25 40.05
CA GLY A 122 -33.03 3.41 39.30
C GLY A 122 -33.64 4.13 38.10
N TRP A 123 -34.12 5.36 38.30
CA TRP A 123 -34.66 6.15 37.19
C TRP A 123 -33.60 6.59 36.18
N ALA A 124 -32.39 6.89 36.65
CA ALA A 124 -31.26 7.14 35.77
C ALA A 124 -30.95 5.93 34.87
N ALA A 125 -30.94 4.71 35.44
CA ALA A 125 -30.75 3.47 34.69
C ALA A 125 -31.80 3.28 33.59
N VAL A 126 -33.08 3.50 33.91
CA VAL A 126 -34.19 3.38 32.97
C VAL A 126 -34.04 4.37 31.80
N ILE A 127 -33.65 5.62 32.09
CA ILE A 127 -33.45 6.63 31.04
C ILE A 127 -32.30 6.22 30.12
N VAL A 128 -31.15 5.82 30.67
CA VAL A 128 -29.99 5.36 29.88
C VAL A 128 -30.36 4.13 29.04
N MET A 129 -31.13 3.19 29.60
CA MET A 129 -31.64 2.02 28.88
C MET A 129 -32.55 2.41 27.71
N VAL A 130 -33.49 3.34 27.91
CA VAL A 130 -34.38 3.82 26.85
C VAL A 130 -33.59 4.50 25.73
N VAL A 131 -32.60 5.32 26.06
CA VAL A 131 -31.71 5.96 25.07
C VAL A 131 -30.99 4.90 24.22
N TRP A 132 -30.37 3.90 24.85
CA TRP A 132 -29.71 2.81 24.12
C TRP A 132 -30.69 1.96 23.30
N GLY A 133 -31.91 1.75 23.80
CA GLY A 133 -32.97 1.08 23.05
C GLY A 133 -33.33 1.82 21.77
N ILE A 134 -33.43 3.14 21.81
CA ILE A 134 -33.66 3.98 20.62
C ILE A 134 -32.49 3.87 19.65
N VAL A 135 -31.25 4.01 20.14
CA VAL A 135 -30.04 3.86 19.32
C VAL A 135 -30.02 2.50 18.62
N ALA A 136 -30.28 1.41 19.35
CA ALA A 136 -30.33 0.06 18.80
C ALA A 136 -31.43 -0.10 17.73
N ALA A 137 -32.62 0.46 17.97
CA ALA A 137 -33.71 0.43 17.00
C ALA A 137 -33.35 1.15 15.69
N VAL A 138 -32.70 2.32 15.79
CA VAL A 138 -32.23 3.09 14.62
C VAL A 138 -31.15 2.32 13.86
N LEU A 139 -30.14 1.78 14.56
CA LEU A 139 -29.07 1.00 13.93
C LEU A 139 -29.62 -0.26 13.25
N ALA A 140 -30.54 -0.98 13.88
CA ALA A 140 -31.19 -2.14 13.29
C ALA A 140 -32.03 -1.77 12.06
N ALA A 141 -32.73 -0.62 12.09
CA ALA A 141 -33.47 -0.12 10.93
C ALA A 141 -32.53 0.25 9.76
N ALA A 142 -31.44 0.98 10.05
CA ALA A 142 -30.44 1.35 9.05
C ALA A 142 -29.74 0.13 8.45
N GLY A 143 -29.33 -0.84 9.29
CA GLY A 143 -28.73 -2.10 8.85
C GLY A 143 -29.67 -2.89 7.93
N ARG A 144 -30.96 -3.00 8.29
CA ARG A 144 -31.97 -3.63 7.43
C ARG A 144 -32.14 -2.92 6.08
N LYS A 145 -32.08 -1.59 6.05
CA LYS A 145 -32.17 -0.81 4.80
C LYS A 145 -30.94 -1.08 3.91
N ASN A 146 -29.75 -1.07 4.49
CA ASN A 146 -28.50 -1.27 3.76
C ASN A 146 -28.38 -2.70 3.23
N SER A 147 -28.74 -3.72 4.02
CA SER A 147 -28.73 -5.12 3.58
C SER A 147 -29.69 -5.39 2.41
N LYS A 148 -30.86 -4.72 2.39
CA LYS A 148 -31.81 -4.81 1.27
C LYS A 148 -31.25 -4.22 -0.03
N GLN A 149 -30.39 -3.20 0.06
CA GLN A 149 -29.73 -2.62 -1.13
C GLN A 149 -28.61 -3.53 -1.66
N ILE A 150 -27.93 -4.26 -0.78
CA ILE A 150 -26.83 -5.17 -1.16
C ILE A 150 -27.35 -6.49 -1.77
N GLN A 151 -28.55 -6.96 -1.40
CA GLN A 151 -29.19 -8.14 -2.00
C GLN A 151 -29.56 -7.98 -3.49
N GLY A 152 -29.34 -6.80 -4.08
CA GLY A 152 -29.58 -6.47 -5.49
C GLY A 152 -28.40 -6.69 -6.45
N LEU A 153 -27.42 -7.57 -6.17
CA LEU A 153 -26.43 -8.04 -7.17
C LEU A 153 -26.73 -9.45 -7.70
N PRO A 154 -27.79 -9.67 -8.49
CA PRO A 154 -28.08 -10.96 -9.14
C PRO A 154 -27.13 -11.29 -10.31
N ARG A 155 -26.25 -10.38 -10.73
CA ARG A 155 -25.46 -10.56 -11.97
C ARG A 155 -24.20 -11.42 -11.82
N THR A 156 -23.67 -11.58 -10.60
CA THR A 156 -22.45 -12.37 -10.36
C THR A 156 -22.74 -13.81 -9.96
N THR A 157 -23.89 -14.09 -9.33
CA THR A 157 -24.29 -15.46 -8.99
C THR A 157 -24.88 -16.22 -10.16
N GLU A 158 -25.54 -15.55 -11.11
CA GLU A 158 -26.01 -16.19 -12.36
C GLU A 158 -24.85 -16.58 -13.29
N THR A 159 -23.81 -15.75 -13.38
CA THR A 159 -22.64 -16.04 -14.22
C THR A 159 -21.80 -17.17 -13.62
N ALA A 160 -21.61 -17.21 -12.29
CA ALA A 160 -20.92 -18.29 -11.60
C ALA A 160 -21.67 -19.64 -11.65
N LYS A 161 -23.01 -19.61 -11.66
CA LYS A 161 -23.85 -20.82 -11.77
C LYS A 161 -23.98 -21.36 -13.21
N ARG A 162 -23.61 -20.59 -14.24
CA ARG A 162 -23.59 -21.04 -15.65
C ARG A 162 -22.29 -21.72 -16.10
N VAL A 163 -21.28 -21.81 -15.23
CA VAL A 163 -20.01 -22.52 -15.52
C VAL A 163 -19.89 -23.88 -14.81
N PRO A 164 -20.90 -24.78 -14.86
CA PRO A 164 -20.64 -26.21 -14.69
C PRO A 164 -20.73 -27.01 -15.99
N ASP A 165 -21.48 -26.53 -17.00
CA ASP A 165 -21.72 -27.28 -18.24
C ASP A 165 -20.55 -27.26 -19.22
N ALA A 166 -19.67 -26.26 -19.13
CA ALA A 166 -18.47 -26.16 -19.98
C ALA A 166 -17.31 -27.08 -19.54
N LEU A 167 -17.41 -27.73 -18.36
CA LEU A 167 -16.38 -28.65 -17.84
C LEU A 167 -16.80 -30.14 -17.92
N LYS A 168 -17.97 -30.46 -18.49
CA LYS A 168 -18.50 -31.84 -18.56
C LYS A 168 -18.79 -32.39 -19.97
N GLY A 169 -18.52 -31.64 -21.04
CA GLY A 169 -18.71 -32.14 -22.41
C GLY A 169 -17.37 -32.45 -23.09
N ASN A 170 -17.03 -33.74 -23.20
CA ASN A 170 -16.38 -34.40 -24.36
C ASN A 170 -15.79 -35.78 -23.98
N GLU A 171 -16.51 -36.56 -23.17
CA GLU A 171 -16.45 -38.02 -23.29
C GLU A 171 -17.72 -38.42 -24.08
N GLU A 172 -17.56 -39.27 -25.08
CA GLU A 172 -18.59 -39.73 -26.04
C GLU A 172 -18.73 -38.90 -27.34
N THR A 173 -17.94 -39.24 -28.34
CA THR A 173 -18.49 -39.98 -29.51
C THR A 173 -17.35 -40.75 -30.19
N SER A 174 -17.43 -42.08 -30.10
CA SER A 174 -16.81 -43.04 -31.02
C SER A 174 -17.31 -42.89 -32.45
#